data_AF-E6ZLV0-F1
#
_entry.id   AF-E6ZLV0-F1
#
_cell.length_a   1.000
_cell.length_b   1.000
_cell.length_c   1.000
_cell.angle_alpha   90.00
_cell.angle_beta   90.00
_cell.angle_gamma   90.00
#
_symmetry.space_group_name_H-M   'P 1'
#
loop_
_entity.id
_entity.type
_entity.pdbx_description
1 polymer ?
#
loop_
_entity_poly.entity_id
_entity_poly.type
_entity_poly.pdbx_seq_one_letter_code
_entity_poly.pdbx_strand_id
1 'polypeptide(L)'
;MSLLRATTSTLRLSGQRAFSTASPLRLAAAAADTTAGPWADRPSAPRLNRYLVVAEDFSDAGANARRFEVRERHLEQAQNGKRAGRIELGGALLRKDFHEIDQELGPGPHMAGSVLVVLAESLEDVRARVMQDEYTQGAVWDVERIKIYPFLQAPLKSAAAEAMEAEGASADAPRTGASANATLGQLRQDLAAGKGPKMVTLGALRRMHQRVSRSD
;
A
#
# COMPACT_ATOMS: atom_id res chain seq x y z
N MET A 1 -1.80 84.68 -65.48
CA MET A 1 -1.41 83.50 -66.29
C MET A 1 -1.74 82.26 -65.46
N SER A 2 -2.97 81.76 -65.52
CA SER A 2 -3.45 80.62 -66.34
C SER A 2 -2.69 79.30 -66.08
N LEU A 3 -3.23 78.41 -65.23
CA LEU A 3 -3.73 77.02 -65.48
C LEU A 3 -2.60 75.99 -65.75
N LEU A 4 -2.54 74.73 -65.28
CA LEU A 4 -3.50 73.62 -65.06
C LEU A 4 -2.96 72.69 -63.93
N ARG A 5 -3.72 72.19 -62.95
CA ARG A 5 -4.61 71.00 -62.84
C ARG A 5 -3.94 69.61 -62.63
N ALA A 6 -4.36 68.95 -61.52
CA ALA A 6 -4.61 67.50 -61.30
C ALA A 6 -3.43 66.48 -61.36
N THR A 7 -3.36 65.34 -60.65
CA THR A 7 -4.28 64.56 -59.77
C THR A 7 -3.49 63.47 -59.01
N THR A 8 -4.01 63.08 -57.82
CA THR A 8 -4.03 61.73 -57.17
C THR A 8 -2.77 60.84 -57.13
N SER A 9 -2.41 60.33 -55.94
CA SER A 9 -2.75 58.96 -55.55
C SER A 9 -2.33 58.62 -54.11
N THR A 10 -3.22 57.91 -53.45
CA THR A 10 -3.20 57.34 -52.10
C THR A 10 -2.16 56.24 -51.91
N LEU A 11 -1.64 56.10 -50.68
CA LEU A 11 -1.63 54.82 -49.95
C LEU A 11 -1.29 55.05 -48.47
N ARG A 12 -2.29 54.87 -47.61
CA ARG A 12 -2.13 54.67 -46.16
C ARG A 12 -1.65 53.24 -45.93
N LEU A 13 -0.53 53.06 -45.22
CA LEU A 13 -0.17 51.77 -44.64
C LEU A 13 -0.58 51.79 -43.17
N SER A 14 -1.75 51.23 -42.88
CA SER A 14 -2.19 50.93 -41.52
C SER A 14 -1.47 49.66 -41.03
N GLY A 15 -0.32 49.83 -40.37
CA GLY A 15 0.30 48.76 -39.60
C GLY A 15 -0.36 48.61 -38.24
N GLN A 16 -1.43 47.82 -38.16
CA GLN A 16 -1.92 47.34 -36.87
C GLN A 16 -0.94 46.29 -36.33
N ARG A 17 -0.18 46.63 -35.28
CA ARG A 17 0.49 45.64 -34.44
C ARG A 17 -0.59 44.93 -33.61
N ALA A 18 -0.98 43.74 -34.06
CA ALA A 18 -1.72 42.82 -33.21
C ALA A 18 -0.77 42.33 -32.11
N PHE A 19 -0.93 42.86 -30.89
CA PHE A 19 -0.35 42.23 -29.70
C PHE A 19 -1.14 40.95 -29.43
N SER A 20 -0.61 39.84 -29.93
CA SER A 20 -1.07 38.51 -29.52
C SER A 20 -0.69 38.33 -28.05
N THR A 21 -1.69 38.39 -27.17
CA THR A 21 -1.56 37.99 -25.77
C THR A 21 -1.49 36.47 -25.72
N ALA A 22 -0.34 35.91 -26.07
CA ALA A 22 -0.06 34.51 -25.75
C ALA A 22 0.08 34.42 -24.22
N SER A 23 -0.95 33.89 -23.57
CA SER A 23 -0.88 33.49 -22.16
C SER A 23 0.30 32.53 -22.00
N PRO A 24 1.30 32.83 -21.16
CA PRO A 24 2.25 31.79 -20.79
C PRO A 24 1.46 30.80 -19.94
N LEU A 25 1.16 29.63 -20.49
CA LEU A 25 0.90 28.43 -19.71
C LEU A 25 2.10 28.30 -18.76
N ARG A 26 1.91 28.71 -17.51
CA ARG A 26 2.84 28.36 -16.44
C ARG A 26 2.81 26.85 -16.33
N LEU A 27 3.83 26.20 -16.89
CA LEU A 27 4.21 24.86 -16.48
C LEU A 27 4.69 25.01 -15.04
N ALA A 28 3.77 24.95 -14.09
CA ALA A 28 4.10 24.65 -12.71
C ALA A 28 4.62 23.21 -12.74
N ALA A 29 5.94 23.06 -12.91
CA ALA A 29 6.61 21.89 -12.40
C ALA A 29 6.29 21.90 -10.91
N ALA A 30 5.31 21.10 -10.50
CA ALA A 30 5.16 20.75 -9.11
C ALA A 30 6.51 20.15 -8.74
N ALA A 31 7.30 20.89 -7.95
CA ALA A 31 8.38 20.29 -7.20
C ALA A 31 7.68 19.27 -6.31
N ALA A 32 7.54 18.04 -6.81
CA ALA A 32 7.18 16.91 -6.00
C ALA A 32 8.18 16.92 -4.85
N ASP A 33 7.66 16.85 -3.63
CA ASP A 33 8.48 16.79 -2.43
C ASP A 33 9.37 15.55 -2.58
N THR A 34 10.61 15.75 -3.03
CA THR A 34 11.54 14.67 -3.37
C THR A 34 11.85 13.81 -2.15
N THR A 35 11.61 14.35 -0.95
CA THR A 35 11.72 13.63 0.33
C THR A 35 10.73 12.48 0.44
N ALA A 36 9.53 12.59 -0.16
CA ALA A 36 8.50 11.57 -0.06
C ALA A 36 8.82 10.33 -0.90
N GLY A 37 9.67 10.48 -1.92
CA GLY A 37 10.11 9.41 -2.81
C GLY A 37 9.19 9.13 -4.00
N PRO A 38 9.65 8.31 -4.94
CA PRO A 38 9.02 8.17 -6.26
C PRO A 38 7.72 7.36 -6.25
N TRP A 39 7.27 6.87 -5.10
CA TRP A 39 6.06 6.05 -4.97
C TRP A 39 4.98 6.70 -4.10
N ALA A 40 5.18 7.92 -3.62
CA ALA A 40 4.31 8.52 -2.60
C ALA A 40 3.04 9.19 -3.13
N ASP A 41 2.95 9.48 -4.43
CA ASP A 41 1.78 10.10 -5.03
C ASP A 41 0.59 9.14 -5.11
N ARG A 42 -0.60 9.73 -5.13
CA ARG A 42 -1.83 8.97 -5.31
C ARG A 42 -1.93 8.42 -6.73
N PRO A 43 -2.42 7.18 -6.91
CA PRO A 43 -2.81 6.62 -8.21
C PRO A 43 -3.68 7.60 -9.02
N SER A 44 -3.32 7.86 -10.28
CA SER A 44 -4.14 8.69 -11.18
C SER A 44 -5.22 7.88 -11.89
N ALA A 45 -5.05 6.56 -11.98
CA ALA A 45 -6.01 5.63 -12.57
C ALA A 45 -6.90 4.97 -11.50
N PRO A 46 -8.16 4.62 -11.82
CA PRO A 46 -9.07 3.94 -10.89
C PRO A 46 -8.64 2.50 -10.58
N ARG A 47 -7.81 1.89 -11.43
CA ARG A 47 -7.18 0.59 -11.21
C ARG A 47 -5.74 0.66 -11.67
N LEU A 48 -4.85 0.09 -10.86
CA LEU A 48 -3.44 -0.05 -11.18
C LEU A 48 -3.14 -1.48 -11.61
N ASN A 49 -2.12 -1.60 -12.45
CA ASN A 49 -1.57 -2.88 -12.88
C ASN A 49 -0.42 -3.27 -11.97
N ARG A 50 -0.23 -4.58 -11.80
CA ARG A 50 0.83 -5.13 -10.95
C ARG A 50 2.07 -5.47 -11.76
N TYR A 51 3.23 -5.13 -11.21
CA TYR A 51 4.53 -5.37 -11.82
C TYR A 51 5.50 -5.96 -10.80
N LEU A 52 6.38 -6.85 -11.27
CA LEU A 52 7.50 -7.36 -10.53
C LEU A 52 8.77 -6.62 -10.98
N VAL A 53 9.47 -6.02 -10.04
CA VAL A 53 10.78 -5.40 -10.24
C VAL A 53 11.82 -6.31 -9.62
N VAL A 54 12.83 -6.70 -10.40
CA VAL A 54 14.03 -7.41 -9.93
C VAL A 54 15.21 -6.51 -10.27
N ALA A 55 15.84 -5.96 -9.25
CA ALA A 55 16.97 -5.04 -9.39
C ALA A 55 18.19 -5.64 -8.72
N GLU A 56 19.21 -5.97 -9.48
CA GLU A 56 20.48 -6.48 -8.93
C GLU A 56 21.35 -5.30 -8.50
N ASP A 57 22.05 -5.44 -7.37
CA ASP A 57 23.04 -4.45 -6.98
C ASP A 57 24.27 -4.56 -7.93
N PHE A 58 25.08 -3.51 -8.03
CA PHE A 58 26.40 -3.64 -8.63
C PHE A 58 27.23 -4.71 -7.91
N SER A 59 28.12 -5.38 -8.64
CA SER A 59 28.96 -6.47 -8.10
C SER A 59 30.32 -6.01 -7.58
N ASP A 60 30.61 -4.70 -7.59
CA ASP A 60 31.84 -4.14 -7.08
C ASP A 60 31.91 -4.16 -5.54
N ALA A 61 33.12 -4.08 -4.99
CA ALA A 61 33.35 -4.15 -3.55
C ALA A 61 32.67 -3.02 -2.75
N GLY A 62 32.35 -1.88 -3.39
CA GLY A 62 31.69 -0.74 -2.75
C GLY A 62 30.16 -0.82 -2.75
N ALA A 63 29.54 -1.76 -3.47
CA ALA A 63 28.09 -1.79 -3.68
C ALA A 63 27.31 -1.91 -2.37
N ASN A 64 27.73 -2.79 -1.47
CA ASN A 64 27.06 -2.99 -0.19
C ASN A 64 27.19 -1.77 0.74
N ALA A 65 28.32 -1.06 0.69
CA ALA A 65 28.51 0.18 1.44
C ALA A 65 27.57 1.29 0.94
N ARG A 66 27.49 1.50 -0.39
CA ARG A 66 26.55 2.45 -1.01
C ARG A 66 25.10 2.13 -0.64
N ARG A 67 24.74 0.84 -0.64
CA ARG A 67 23.42 0.38 -0.18
C ARG A 67 23.14 0.88 1.22
N PHE A 68 24.02 0.60 2.18
CA PHE A 68 23.79 0.97 3.58
C PHE A 68 23.74 2.48 3.79
N GLU A 69 24.52 3.25 3.06
CA GLU A 69 24.53 4.71 3.14
C GLU A 69 23.16 5.34 2.83
N VAL A 70 22.43 4.79 1.86
CA VAL A 70 21.14 5.35 1.40
C VAL A 70 19.91 4.52 1.81
N ARG A 71 20.13 3.37 2.48
CA ARG A 71 19.09 2.39 2.81
C ARG A 71 17.94 2.97 3.61
N GLU A 72 18.21 3.79 4.61
CA GLU A 72 17.16 4.36 5.46
C GLU A 72 16.22 5.25 4.64
N ARG A 73 16.76 6.08 3.73
CA ARG A 73 15.93 6.90 2.83
C ARG A 73 15.13 6.03 1.86
N HIS A 74 15.76 5.01 1.26
CA HIS A 74 15.05 4.06 0.40
C HIS A 74 13.88 3.40 1.14
N LEU A 75 14.08 2.94 2.38
CA LEU A 75 13.03 2.31 3.18
C LEU A 75 11.92 3.29 3.58
N GLU A 76 12.25 4.53 3.92
CA GLU A 76 11.26 5.57 4.19
C GLU A 76 10.38 5.85 2.96
N GLN A 77 10.99 6.03 1.79
CA GLN A 77 10.30 6.23 0.52
C GLN A 77 9.43 5.02 0.15
N ALA A 78 9.95 3.81 0.35
CA ALA A 78 9.19 2.58 0.13
C ALA A 78 7.99 2.48 1.09
N GLN A 79 8.15 2.90 2.35
CA GLN A 79 7.05 2.96 3.31
C GLN A 79 5.99 3.98 2.88
N ASN A 80 6.39 5.12 2.32
CA ASN A 80 5.46 6.10 1.75
C ASN A 80 4.69 5.48 0.58
N GLY A 81 5.37 4.77 -0.32
CA GLY A 81 4.74 4.03 -1.41
C GLY A 81 3.79 2.92 -0.96
N LYS A 82 4.14 2.22 0.12
CA LYS A 82 3.26 1.23 0.76
C LYS A 82 1.98 1.88 1.27
N ARG A 83 2.08 3.05 1.93
CA ARG A 83 0.92 3.81 2.42
C ARG A 83 0.06 4.37 1.29
N ALA A 84 0.69 4.77 0.17
CA ALA A 84 -0.01 5.20 -1.03
C ALA A 84 -0.69 4.06 -1.81
N GLY A 85 -0.44 2.80 -1.44
CA GLY A 85 -0.96 1.62 -2.13
C GLY A 85 -0.24 1.32 -3.45
N ARG A 86 0.97 1.84 -3.63
CA ARG A 86 1.80 1.61 -4.83
C ARG A 86 2.84 0.52 -4.66
N ILE A 87 3.21 0.15 -3.43
CA ILE A 87 4.12 -0.96 -3.14
C ILE A 87 3.36 -2.02 -2.34
N GLU A 88 3.31 -3.25 -2.83
CA GLU A 88 2.69 -4.37 -2.11
C GLU A 88 3.72 -5.16 -1.30
N LEU A 89 4.90 -5.38 -1.86
CA LEU A 89 5.97 -6.16 -1.25
C LEU A 89 7.31 -5.60 -1.67
N GLY A 90 8.29 -5.64 -0.76
CA GLY A 90 9.68 -5.32 -1.02
C GLY A 90 10.59 -6.23 -0.21
N GLY A 91 11.75 -6.59 -0.75
CA GLY A 91 12.74 -7.42 -0.07
C GLY A 91 14.11 -7.36 -0.73
N ALA A 92 15.16 -7.77 0.00
CA ALA A 92 16.50 -7.88 -0.55
C ALA A 92 16.76 -9.28 -1.13
N LEU A 93 17.45 -9.34 -2.26
CA LEU A 93 18.05 -10.58 -2.77
C LEU A 93 19.34 -10.84 -2.00
N LEU A 94 19.60 -12.10 -1.64
CA LEU A 94 20.81 -12.50 -0.93
C LEU A 94 21.73 -13.30 -1.84
N ARG A 95 23.04 -13.06 -1.72
CA ARG A 95 24.09 -13.83 -2.43
C ARG A 95 24.39 -15.19 -1.81
N LYS A 96 23.90 -15.42 -0.60
CA LYS A 96 24.06 -16.66 0.16
C LYS A 96 22.71 -17.13 0.65
N ASP A 97 22.57 -18.44 0.80
CA ASP A 97 21.42 -19.03 1.48
C ASP A 97 21.51 -18.75 2.99
N PHE A 98 20.36 -18.72 3.67
CA PHE A 98 20.27 -18.42 5.10
C PHE A 98 21.09 -19.38 5.98
N HIS A 99 21.23 -20.65 5.59
CA HIS A 99 22.03 -21.61 6.36
C HIS A 99 23.55 -21.34 6.29
N GLU A 100 24.01 -20.52 5.34
CA GLU A 100 25.41 -20.13 5.15
C GLU A 100 25.74 -18.75 5.76
N ILE A 101 24.73 -18.09 6.32
CA ILE A 101 24.84 -16.76 6.91
C ILE A 101 25.09 -16.91 8.41
N ASP A 102 26.17 -16.30 8.87
CA ASP A 102 26.47 -16.20 10.29
C ASP A 102 25.36 -15.43 11.02
N GLN A 103 24.86 -15.99 12.12
CA GLN A 103 23.72 -15.43 12.83
C GLN A 103 24.06 -14.11 13.53
N GLU A 104 25.31 -13.90 13.94
CA GLU A 104 25.75 -12.66 14.59
C GLU A 104 25.88 -11.53 13.56
N LEU A 105 26.36 -11.85 12.36
CA LEU A 105 26.52 -10.89 11.27
C LEU A 105 25.18 -10.54 10.57
N GLY A 106 24.28 -11.52 10.49
CA GLY A 106 22.98 -11.39 9.83
C GLY A 106 23.05 -11.24 8.30
N PRO A 107 21.89 -11.10 7.63
CA PRO A 107 21.82 -11.13 6.17
C PRO A 107 22.29 -9.84 5.49
N GLY A 108 22.51 -8.76 6.25
CA GLY A 108 22.77 -7.42 5.71
C GLY A 108 23.97 -7.35 4.76
N PRO A 109 25.15 -7.82 5.15
CA PRO A 109 26.31 -7.88 4.26
C PRO A 109 26.11 -8.77 3.03
N HIS A 110 25.12 -9.68 3.09
CA HIS A 110 24.81 -10.63 2.02
C HIS A 110 23.77 -10.12 1.00
N MET A 111 23.26 -8.91 1.18
CA MET A 111 22.37 -8.29 0.19
C MET A 111 23.11 -8.05 -1.15
N ALA A 112 22.45 -8.40 -2.25
CA ALA A 112 22.97 -8.32 -3.61
C ALA A 112 21.92 -7.81 -4.62
N GLY A 113 20.82 -7.26 -4.13
CA GLY A 113 19.73 -6.78 -4.97
C GLY A 113 18.44 -6.57 -4.20
N SER A 114 17.39 -6.24 -4.91
CA SER A 114 16.05 -6.02 -4.39
C SER A 114 15.00 -6.63 -5.31
N VAL A 115 13.89 -7.04 -4.70
CA VAL A 115 12.64 -7.38 -5.40
C VAL A 115 11.53 -6.51 -4.87
N LEU A 116 10.72 -5.96 -5.76
CA LEU A 116 9.49 -5.25 -5.42
C LEU A 116 8.31 -5.78 -6.22
N VAL A 117 7.16 -5.89 -5.57
CA VAL A 117 5.86 -6.01 -6.23
C VAL A 117 5.17 -4.67 -6.09
N VAL A 118 4.95 -4.00 -7.23
CA VAL A 118 4.44 -2.63 -7.28
C VAL A 118 3.17 -2.54 -8.11
N LEU A 119 2.38 -1.50 -7.83
CA LEU A 119 1.17 -1.13 -8.54
C LEU A 119 1.40 0.22 -9.24
N ALA A 120 1.17 0.26 -10.55
CA ALA A 120 1.47 1.41 -11.38
C ALA A 120 0.53 1.52 -12.60
N GLU A 121 0.53 2.68 -13.24
CA GLU A 121 -0.30 2.99 -14.39
C GLU A 121 0.17 2.23 -15.65
N SER A 122 1.48 2.13 -15.85
CA SER A 122 2.09 1.39 -16.97
C SER A 122 3.49 0.88 -16.63
N LEU A 123 4.08 0.11 -17.56
CA LEU A 123 5.46 -0.36 -17.42
C LEU A 123 6.46 0.80 -17.46
N GLU A 124 6.17 1.83 -18.24
CA GLU A 124 6.96 3.06 -18.36
C GLU A 124 6.92 3.88 -17.08
N ASP A 125 5.76 3.94 -16.42
CA ASP A 125 5.63 4.58 -15.11
C ASP A 125 6.48 3.86 -14.05
N VAL A 126 6.46 2.52 -14.00
CA VAL A 126 7.35 1.75 -13.13
C VAL A 126 8.82 2.06 -13.41
N ARG A 127 9.23 2.06 -14.69
CA ARG A 127 10.61 2.42 -15.06
C ARG A 127 10.99 3.80 -14.57
N ALA A 128 10.14 4.80 -14.81
CA ALA A 128 10.41 6.18 -14.40
C ALA A 128 10.61 6.30 -12.88
N ARG A 129 9.76 5.61 -12.10
CA ARG A 129 9.83 5.62 -10.63
C ARG A 129 11.04 4.87 -10.09
N VAL A 130 11.35 3.70 -10.64
CA VAL A 130 12.56 2.93 -10.29
C VAL A 130 13.80 3.77 -10.54
N MET A 131 13.88 4.48 -11.67
CA MET A 131 15.03 5.33 -11.98
C MET A 131 15.20 6.51 -11.00
N GLN A 132 14.15 6.92 -10.31
CA GLN A 132 14.17 7.98 -9.29
C GLN A 132 14.44 7.45 -7.88
N ASP A 133 14.52 6.13 -7.69
CA ASP A 133 14.78 5.52 -6.40
C ASP A 133 16.19 5.84 -5.90
N GLU A 134 16.35 6.02 -4.59
CA GLU A 134 17.65 6.26 -3.93
C GLU A 134 18.68 5.17 -4.26
N TYR A 135 18.27 3.93 -4.45
CA TYR A 135 19.19 2.87 -4.85
C TYR A 135 19.64 2.98 -6.31
N THR A 136 18.86 3.57 -7.20
CA THR A 136 19.34 3.91 -8.54
C THR A 136 20.24 5.15 -8.50
N GLN A 137 19.78 6.23 -7.85
CA GLN A 137 20.51 7.49 -7.77
C GLN A 137 21.84 7.36 -7.01
N GLY A 138 21.88 6.52 -5.97
CA GLY A 138 23.08 6.18 -5.20
C GLY A 138 23.98 5.11 -5.83
N ALA A 139 23.74 4.74 -7.10
CA ALA A 139 24.49 3.70 -7.82
C ALA A 139 24.58 2.36 -7.04
N VAL A 140 23.50 1.98 -6.36
CA VAL A 140 23.38 0.69 -5.67
C VAL A 140 22.91 -0.35 -6.65
N TRP A 141 21.80 -0.10 -7.34
CA TRP A 141 21.28 -0.97 -8.40
C TRP A 141 22.04 -0.78 -9.72
N ASP A 142 22.42 -1.88 -10.33
CA ASP A 142 22.93 -1.91 -11.70
C ASP A 142 21.74 -1.76 -12.66
N VAL A 143 21.57 -0.55 -13.19
CA VAL A 143 20.46 -0.16 -14.06
C VAL A 143 20.34 -1.06 -15.29
N GLU A 144 21.46 -1.54 -15.84
CA GLU A 144 21.46 -2.41 -17.02
C GLU A 144 20.90 -3.81 -16.70
N ARG A 145 20.90 -4.19 -15.43
CA ARG A 145 20.43 -5.50 -14.94
C ARG A 145 19.04 -5.46 -14.33
N ILE A 146 18.43 -4.29 -14.23
CA ILE A 146 17.04 -4.16 -13.75
C ILE A 146 16.09 -4.81 -14.74
N LYS A 147 15.26 -5.73 -14.24
CA LYS A 147 14.22 -6.41 -15.02
C LYS A 147 12.86 -6.10 -14.41
N ILE A 148 11.93 -5.68 -15.26
CA ILE A 148 10.56 -5.33 -14.87
C ILE A 148 9.59 -6.14 -15.70
N TYR A 149 8.68 -6.84 -15.04
CA TYR A 149 7.71 -7.73 -15.66
C TYR A 149 6.28 -7.32 -15.28
N PRO A 150 5.33 -7.29 -16.23
CA PRO A 150 3.91 -7.38 -15.89
C PRO A 150 3.68 -8.65 -15.07
N PHE A 151 3.03 -8.55 -13.91
CA PHE A 151 2.94 -9.64 -12.96
C PHE A 151 1.49 -9.94 -12.56
N LEU A 152 1.06 -11.17 -12.83
CA LEU A 152 -0.24 -11.68 -12.41
C LEU A 152 -0.06 -12.51 -11.13
N GLN A 153 -0.51 -11.97 -10.00
CA GLN A 153 -0.46 -12.67 -8.72
C GLN A 153 -1.48 -13.80 -8.67
N ALA A 154 -1.06 -14.98 -8.18
CA ALA A 154 -1.96 -16.10 -7.97
C ALA A 154 -2.97 -15.80 -6.83
N PRO A 155 -4.24 -16.23 -6.96
CA PRO A 155 -5.27 -15.99 -5.95
C PRO A 155 -5.18 -17.00 -4.80
N LEU A 156 -4.07 -16.98 -4.06
CA LEU A 156 -3.89 -17.84 -2.89
C LEU A 156 -4.57 -17.23 -1.67
N LYS A 157 -5.34 -18.04 -0.94
CA LYS A 157 -5.93 -17.61 0.32
C LYS A 157 -4.84 -17.48 1.39
N SER A 158 -4.99 -16.50 2.27
CA SER A 158 -4.13 -16.44 3.45
C SER A 158 -4.64 -17.43 4.50
N ALA A 159 -3.74 -18.05 5.26
CA ALA A 159 -4.12 -18.94 6.36
C ALA A 159 -5.05 -18.25 7.38
N ALA A 160 -4.89 -16.93 7.59
CA ALA A 160 -5.77 -16.14 8.44
C ALA A 160 -7.18 -15.98 7.82
N ALA A 161 -7.28 -15.75 6.51
CA ALA A 161 -8.56 -15.70 5.81
C ALA A 161 -9.28 -17.05 5.83
N GLU A 162 -8.53 -18.16 5.67
CA GLU A 162 -9.10 -19.51 5.78
C GLU A 162 -9.57 -19.83 7.19
N ALA A 163 -8.82 -19.42 8.23
CA ALA A 163 -9.22 -19.59 9.62
C ALA A 163 -10.50 -18.78 9.95
N MET A 164 -10.60 -17.54 9.48
CA MET A 164 -11.81 -16.72 9.66
C MET A 164 -13.03 -17.28 8.90
N GLU A 165 -12.83 -17.83 7.70
CA GLU A 165 -13.89 -18.53 6.95
C GLU A 165 -14.33 -19.82 7.66
N ALA A 166 -13.40 -20.59 8.22
CA ALA A 166 -13.70 -21.81 8.97
C ALA A 166 -14.44 -21.52 10.27
N GLU A 167 -14.06 -20.47 11.00
CA GLU A 167 -14.77 -20.02 12.21
C GLU A 167 -16.17 -19.47 11.87
N GLY A 168 -16.31 -18.70 10.79
CA GLY A 168 -17.61 -18.21 10.29
C GLY A 168 -18.54 -19.34 9.84
N ALA A 169 -18.00 -20.36 9.16
CA ALA A 169 -18.77 -21.55 8.77
C ALA A 169 -19.20 -22.40 9.98
N SER A 170 -18.40 -22.42 11.06
CA SER A 170 -18.77 -23.09 12.31
C SER A 170 -19.88 -22.37 13.09
N ALA A 171 -19.97 -21.04 12.94
CA ALA A 171 -21.02 -20.22 13.56
C ALA A 171 -22.37 -20.30 12.80
N ASP A 172 -22.35 -20.69 11.52
CA ASP A 172 -23.52 -20.85 10.65
C ASP A 172 -24.02 -22.30 10.55
N ALA A 173 -23.41 -23.24 11.30
CA ALA A 173 -23.99 -24.54 11.55
C ALA A 173 -25.31 -24.38 12.34
N PRO A 174 -26.39 -25.14 12.05
CA PRO A 174 -27.66 -24.97 12.73
C PRO A 174 -27.48 -25.26 14.22
N ARG A 175 -27.55 -24.21 15.04
CA ARG A 175 -27.59 -24.35 16.50
C ARG A 175 -28.89 -25.07 16.87
N THR A 176 -28.81 -26.37 17.09
CA THR A 176 -29.82 -27.12 17.83
C THR A 176 -29.68 -26.77 19.32
N GLY A 177 -30.18 -25.59 19.71
CA GLY A 177 -30.13 -25.17 21.11
C GLY A 177 -30.68 -23.77 21.37
N ALA A 178 -31.89 -23.73 21.93
CA ALA A 178 -32.57 -22.64 22.64
C ALA A 178 -32.38 -21.21 22.10
N SER A 179 -33.42 -20.70 21.42
CA SER A 179 -33.44 -19.33 20.90
C SER A 179 -33.27 -18.29 22.02
N ALA A 180 -32.25 -17.44 21.92
CA ALA A 180 -32.02 -16.32 22.83
C ALA A 180 -33.08 -15.20 22.73
N ASN A 181 -34.08 -15.31 21.84
CA ASN A 181 -35.17 -14.36 21.67
C ASN A 181 -36.53 -15.03 21.87
N ALA A 182 -36.75 -15.65 23.02
CA ALA A 182 -38.08 -16.12 23.40
C ALA A 182 -39.01 -14.90 23.59
N THR A 183 -40.15 -14.90 22.91
CA THR A 183 -41.17 -13.86 23.10
C THR A 183 -41.77 -13.96 24.51
N LEU A 184 -42.27 -12.83 25.03
CA LEU A 184 -42.79 -12.74 26.40
C LEU A 184 -44.00 -13.67 26.64
N GLY A 185 -44.71 -14.07 25.58
CA GLY A 185 -45.74 -15.11 25.61
C GLY A 185 -45.19 -16.52 25.83
N GLN A 186 -44.06 -16.84 25.18
CA GLN A 186 -43.38 -18.13 25.31
C GLN A 186 -42.83 -18.34 26.72
N LEU A 187 -42.23 -17.28 27.30
CA LEU A 187 -41.73 -17.30 28.67
C LEU A 187 -42.84 -17.52 29.72
N ARG A 188 -44.05 -16.99 29.49
CA ARG A 188 -45.20 -17.22 30.38
C ARG A 188 -45.70 -18.66 30.33
N GLN A 189 -45.70 -19.27 29.14
CA GLN A 189 -46.09 -20.67 28.97
C GLN A 189 -45.07 -21.60 29.64
N ASP A 190 -43.77 -21.33 29.50
CA ASP A 190 -42.72 -22.12 30.12
C ASP A 190 -42.75 -22.04 31.65
N LEU A 191 -43.05 -20.86 32.21
CA LEU A 191 -43.23 -20.67 33.65
C LEU A 191 -44.46 -21.44 34.17
N ALA A 192 -45.58 -21.40 33.44
CA ALA A 192 -46.79 -22.15 33.78
C ALA A 192 -46.57 -23.67 33.69
N ALA A 193 -45.69 -24.11 32.79
CA ALA A 193 -45.28 -25.51 32.66
C ALA A 193 -44.17 -25.94 33.65
N GLY A 194 -43.76 -25.07 34.57
CA GLY A 194 -42.74 -25.35 35.58
C GLY A 194 -41.31 -25.48 35.03
N LYS A 195 -41.09 -25.10 33.76
CA LYS A 195 -39.78 -25.09 33.11
C LYS A 195 -39.18 -23.69 33.20
N GLY A 196 -38.46 -23.45 34.28
CA GLY A 196 -37.67 -22.24 34.49
C GLY A 196 -36.56 -22.49 35.52
N PRO A 197 -35.53 -21.64 35.56
CA PRO A 197 -34.44 -21.79 36.53
C PRO A 197 -35.03 -21.76 37.95
N LYS A 198 -34.81 -22.84 38.72
CA LYS A 198 -35.28 -22.93 40.11
C LYS A 198 -34.58 -21.83 40.92
N MET A 199 -35.34 -20.86 41.44
CA MET A 199 -34.78 -19.83 42.31
C MET A 199 -34.21 -20.50 43.57
N VAL A 200 -32.89 -20.44 43.73
CA VAL A 200 -32.23 -20.85 44.97
C VAL A 200 -32.54 -19.79 46.00
N THR A 201 -33.31 -20.16 47.03
CA THR A 201 -33.64 -19.22 48.10
C THR A 201 -32.38 -18.82 48.86
N LEU A 202 -32.35 -17.59 49.38
CA LEU A 202 -31.21 -17.05 50.12
C LEU A 202 -30.77 -17.96 51.29
N GLY A 203 -31.73 -18.69 51.88
CA GLY A 203 -31.48 -19.68 52.94
C GLY A 203 -30.75 -20.94 52.45
N ALA A 204 -30.94 -21.36 51.20
CA ALA A 204 -30.19 -22.46 50.60
C ALA A 204 -28.74 -22.05 50.30
N LEU A 205 -28.52 -20.83 49.83
CA LEU A 205 -27.18 -20.25 49.63
C LEU A 205 -26.40 -20.13 50.96
N ARG A 206 -27.04 -19.68 52.05
CA ARG A 206 -26.38 -19.55 53.37
C ARG A 206 -25.93 -20.90 53.94
N ARG A 207 -26.69 -21.98 53.72
CA ARG A 207 -26.33 -23.34 54.16
C ARG A 207 -25.15 -23.92 53.37
N MET A 208 -25.04 -23.60 52.08
CA MET A 208 -23.90 -24.03 51.26
C MET A 208 -22.60 -23.37 51.74
N HIS A 209 -22.65 -22.09 52.10
CA HIS A 209 -21.48 -21.36 52.58
C HIS A 209 -20.98 -21.84 53.96
N GLN A 210 -21.89 -22.28 54.84
CA GLN A 210 -21.53 -22.81 56.17
C GLN A 210 -20.89 -24.21 56.12
N ARG A 211 -21.11 -24.99 55.04
CA ARG A 211 -20.47 -26.30 54.85
C ARG A 211 -19.02 -26.19 54.40
N VAL A 212 -18.65 -25.13 53.69
CA VAL A 212 -17.28 -24.90 53.19
C VAL A 212 -16.32 -24.46 54.31
N SER A 213 -16.83 -23.85 55.38
CA SER A 213 -15.98 -23.30 56.46
C SER A 213 -15.74 -24.26 57.64
N ARG A 214 -16.09 -25.55 57.53
CA ARG A 214 -15.97 -26.56 58.59
C ARG A 214 -15.13 -27.78 58.20
N SER A 215 -14.42 -27.71 57.09
CA SER A 215 -13.44 -28.72 56.69
C SER A 215 -12.04 -28.14 56.83
N ASP A 216 -11.58 -28.07 58.08
CA ASP A 216 -10.18 -28.16 58.52
C ASP A 216 -10.20 -29.00 59.83
#